data_AF-A0A534H7A7-F1
#
_entry.id   AF-A0A534H7A7-F1
#
_cell.length_a   1.000
_cell.length_b   1.000
_cell.length_c   1.000
_cell.angle_alpha   90.00
_cell.angle_beta   90.00
_cell.angle_gamma   90.00
#
_symmetry.space_group_name_H-M   'P 1'
#
loop_
_entity.id
_entity.type
_entity.pdbx_description
1 polymer ?
#
loop_
_entity_poly.entity_id
_entity_poly.type
_entity_poly.pdbx_seq_one_letter_code
_entity_poly.pdbx_strand_id
1 'polypeptide(L)'
;MIAQPLAPALTLNFDGVGNGFSGPAGTFTVAGSPPDTNGSVGPNHYVQIVNTDFAVFDKSGAALFGPVPINTLWSGFGGDCETNNDGDPVVEYDKLADRWVIAQPSFSTTPYLECVAVSTTADPTGSYNRYSFNNTDFPDYPKIGVWPDAYYATFNFFTSASGNFSGGEVCAYDRASMLAGQAATQQCFNVGTSFGGLLPADLDGGRQPPAGSPNYVVSLGAVDGQLAFWQFHVDWTTPANTTLTGPTTLTTAAFTLPCNDTGGTCVAQSGTTQRLDTLGDRLMYRLAYRNFSDH
;
A
#
# COMPACT_ATOMS: atom_id res chain seq x y z
N MET A 1 -37.19 -2.52 -7.78
CA MET A 1 -36.53 -3.56 -6.97
C MET A 1 -35.03 -3.31 -7.06
N ILE A 2 -34.41 -2.83 -5.99
CA ILE A 2 -32.95 -2.75 -5.92
C ILE A 2 -32.48 -4.18 -5.74
N ALA A 3 -31.82 -4.75 -6.76
CA ALA A 3 -31.19 -6.05 -6.62
C ALA A 3 -30.22 -5.95 -5.44
N GLN A 4 -30.41 -6.79 -4.42
CA GLN A 4 -29.42 -6.92 -3.35
C GLN A 4 -28.07 -7.22 -4.04
N PRO A 5 -27.01 -6.44 -3.76
CA PRO A 5 -25.69 -6.80 -4.24
C PRO A 5 -25.32 -8.10 -3.54
N LEU A 6 -25.44 -9.21 -4.27
CA LEU A 6 -24.96 -10.51 -3.82
C LEU A 6 -23.44 -10.38 -3.74
N ALA A 7 -22.90 -10.42 -2.52
CA ALA A 7 -21.49 -10.68 -2.36
C ALA A 7 -21.16 -11.98 -3.12
N PRO A 8 -20.08 -12.01 -3.92
CA PRO A 8 -19.72 -13.22 -4.65
C PRO A 8 -19.52 -14.38 -3.68
N ALA A 9 -19.94 -15.58 -4.09
CA ALA A 9 -19.74 -16.77 -3.27
C ALA A 9 -18.24 -17.06 -3.09
N LEU A 10 -17.85 -17.39 -1.86
CA LEU A 10 -16.52 -17.95 -1.60
C LEU A 10 -16.43 -19.31 -2.30
N THR A 11 -15.58 -19.40 -3.30
CA THR A 11 -15.43 -20.60 -4.13
C THR A 11 -14.18 -21.40 -3.80
N LEU A 12 -13.20 -20.77 -3.14
CA LEU A 12 -11.92 -21.37 -2.78
C LEU A 12 -11.28 -20.62 -1.61
N ASN A 13 -10.57 -21.35 -0.76
CA ASN A 13 -9.67 -20.82 0.27
C ASN A 13 -8.37 -21.63 0.27
N PHE A 14 -7.26 -20.95 0.56
CA PHE A 14 -5.94 -21.53 0.78
C PHE A 14 -5.18 -20.66 1.79
N ASP A 15 -4.18 -21.22 2.46
CA ASP A 15 -3.54 -20.57 3.62
C ASP A 15 -2.70 -19.34 3.26
N GLY A 16 -2.13 -19.31 2.05
CA GLY A 16 -1.24 -18.26 1.59
C GLY A 16 0.14 -18.30 2.27
N VAL A 17 0.85 -17.18 2.20
CA VAL A 17 2.13 -16.97 2.90
C VAL A 17 1.85 -16.73 4.38
N GLY A 18 2.37 -17.62 5.23
CA GLY A 18 2.28 -17.57 6.68
C GLY A 18 3.35 -18.46 7.30
N ASN A 19 3.50 -18.43 8.63
CA ASN A 19 4.58 -19.16 9.30
C ASN A 19 4.58 -20.65 8.93
N GLY A 20 5.68 -21.13 8.32
CA GLY A 20 5.80 -22.52 7.86
C GLY A 20 5.21 -22.80 6.47
N PHE A 21 4.73 -21.78 5.74
CA PHE A 21 4.36 -21.90 4.33
C PHE A 21 5.55 -22.41 3.51
N SER A 22 5.35 -23.46 2.71
CA SER A 22 6.35 -23.97 1.78
C SER A 22 5.88 -23.79 0.34
N GLY A 23 6.66 -23.03 -0.44
CA GLY A 23 6.46 -22.83 -1.87
C GLY A 23 7.64 -23.37 -2.69
N PRO A 24 7.61 -23.21 -4.03
CA PRO A 24 8.67 -23.70 -4.92
C PRO A 24 10.08 -23.20 -4.57
N ALA A 25 10.21 -22.04 -3.91
CA ALA A 25 11.49 -21.44 -3.56
C ALA A 25 11.96 -21.70 -2.12
N GLY A 26 11.20 -22.46 -1.32
CA GLY A 26 11.58 -22.81 0.05
C GLY A 26 10.45 -22.64 1.05
N THR A 27 10.80 -22.42 2.32
CA THR A 27 9.85 -22.24 3.41
C THR A 27 9.95 -20.85 3.99
N PHE A 28 8.81 -20.17 4.12
CA PHE A 28 8.71 -18.87 4.76
C PHE A 28 8.79 -19.01 6.28
N THR A 29 9.57 -18.13 6.90
CA THR A 29 9.63 -17.94 8.35
C THR A 29 9.32 -16.49 8.65
N VAL A 30 8.50 -16.24 9.66
CA VAL A 30 8.13 -14.88 10.06
C VAL A 30 9.39 -14.10 10.45
N ALA A 31 9.64 -12.99 9.75
CA ALA A 31 10.83 -12.15 9.93
C ALA A 31 10.62 -10.98 10.92
N GLY A 32 9.37 -10.59 11.19
CA GLY A 32 9.06 -9.44 12.03
C GLY A 32 7.65 -9.46 12.59
N SER A 33 7.44 -8.61 13.60
CA SER A 33 6.14 -8.26 14.16
C SER A 33 6.06 -6.72 14.20
N PRO A 34 5.04 -6.10 13.56
CA PRO A 34 3.94 -6.72 12.81
C PRO A 34 4.37 -7.52 11.57
N PRO A 35 3.49 -8.39 11.03
CA PRO A 35 3.80 -9.19 9.84
C PRO A 35 3.54 -8.44 8.52
N ASP A 36 2.96 -7.25 8.56
CA ASP A 36 2.72 -6.35 7.40
C ASP A 36 2.17 -7.06 6.18
N THR A 37 1.15 -7.90 6.40
CA THR A 37 0.55 -8.72 5.36
C THR A 37 -0.22 -7.87 4.37
N ASN A 38 0.13 -7.98 3.09
CA ASN A 38 -0.57 -7.34 1.98
C ASN A 38 -0.76 -8.34 0.83
N GLY A 39 -1.71 -8.08 -0.07
CA GLY A 39 -1.94 -8.94 -1.21
C GLY A 39 -2.94 -8.32 -2.19
N SER A 40 -2.74 -8.60 -3.48
CA SER A 40 -3.61 -8.11 -4.54
C SER A 40 -3.91 -9.19 -5.57
N VAL A 41 -5.04 -9.03 -6.24
CA VAL A 41 -5.64 -10.05 -7.10
C VAL A 41 -5.70 -9.54 -8.53
N GLY A 42 -4.98 -10.21 -9.43
CA GLY A 42 -5.11 -10.04 -10.87
C GLY A 42 -6.03 -11.10 -11.48
N PRO A 43 -6.21 -11.07 -12.82
CA PRO A 43 -7.05 -12.03 -13.55
C PRO A 43 -6.59 -13.49 -13.39
N ASN A 44 -5.27 -13.71 -13.42
CA ASN A 44 -4.67 -15.06 -13.44
C ASN A 44 -3.90 -15.42 -12.17
N HIS A 45 -3.55 -14.43 -11.34
CA HIS A 45 -2.70 -14.64 -10.17
C HIS A 45 -3.24 -13.91 -8.94
N TYR A 46 -2.85 -14.43 -7.78
CA TYR A 46 -2.86 -13.71 -6.52
C TYR A 46 -1.42 -13.54 -6.06
N VAL A 47 -1.01 -12.33 -5.73
CA VAL A 47 0.31 -12.06 -5.16
C VAL A 47 0.10 -11.66 -3.71
N GLN A 48 0.80 -12.34 -2.81
CA GLN A 48 0.81 -12.02 -1.39
C GLN A 48 2.23 -11.70 -0.97
N ILE A 49 2.36 -10.68 -0.13
CA ILE A 49 3.62 -10.19 0.41
C ILE A 49 3.45 -10.06 1.93
N VAL A 50 4.41 -10.58 2.68
CA VAL A 50 4.35 -10.67 4.15
C VAL A 50 5.70 -10.25 4.69
N ASN A 51 5.73 -9.06 5.27
CA ASN A 51 6.92 -8.38 5.78
C ASN A 51 8.05 -8.39 4.73
N THR A 52 8.98 -9.34 4.77
CA THR A 52 10.18 -9.36 3.93
C THR A 52 10.09 -10.21 2.67
N ASP A 53 9.00 -10.96 2.46
CA ASP A 53 8.93 -11.97 1.40
C ASP A 53 7.59 -11.93 0.65
N PHE A 54 7.60 -12.35 -0.63
CA PHE A 54 6.38 -12.51 -1.42
C PHE A 54 6.30 -13.87 -2.11
N ALA A 55 5.08 -14.27 -2.44
CA ALA A 55 4.78 -15.43 -3.27
C ALA A 55 3.67 -15.13 -4.28
N VAL A 56 3.68 -15.89 -5.38
CA VAL A 56 2.68 -15.82 -6.44
C VAL A 56 1.90 -17.12 -6.44
N PHE A 57 0.58 -17.01 -6.44
CA PHE A 57 -0.36 -18.12 -6.52
C PHE A 57 -1.18 -18.04 -7.80
N ASP A 58 -1.55 -19.18 -8.36
CA ASP A 58 -2.60 -19.24 -9.37
C ASP A 58 -4.00 -19.06 -8.73
N LYS A 59 -5.04 -19.00 -9.57
CA LYS A 59 -6.44 -18.87 -9.10
C LYS A 59 -6.98 -20.14 -8.42
N SER A 60 -6.25 -21.25 -8.45
CA SER A 60 -6.56 -22.48 -7.73
C SER A 60 -5.87 -22.58 -6.35
N GLY A 61 -5.04 -21.59 -6.00
CA GLY A 61 -4.32 -21.53 -4.73
C GLY A 61 -2.96 -22.24 -4.75
N ALA A 62 -2.51 -22.74 -5.91
CA ALA A 62 -1.20 -23.36 -6.03
C ALA A 62 -0.11 -22.26 -6.10
N ALA A 63 0.92 -22.38 -5.27
CA ALA A 63 2.07 -21.49 -5.32
C ALA A 63 2.90 -21.77 -6.59
N LEU A 64 3.00 -20.76 -7.46
CA LEU A 64 3.78 -20.79 -8.70
C LEU A 64 5.21 -20.28 -8.49
N PHE A 65 5.39 -19.34 -7.56
CA PHE A 65 6.66 -18.71 -7.26
C PHE A 65 6.72 -18.30 -5.77
N GLY A 66 7.92 -18.19 -5.22
CA GLY A 66 8.14 -17.82 -3.83
C GLY A 66 8.07 -18.99 -2.84
N PRO A 67 8.18 -18.71 -1.53
CA PRO A 67 8.46 -17.37 -0.98
C PRO A 67 9.91 -16.95 -1.29
N VAL A 68 10.11 -15.67 -1.63
CA VAL A 68 11.45 -15.08 -1.81
C VAL A 68 11.51 -13.67 -1.21
N PRO A 69 12.70 -13.18 -0.83
CA PRO A 69 12.88 -11.81 -0.38
C PRO A 69 12.42 -10.79 -1.41
N ILE A 70 11.79 -9.70 -0.98
CA ILE A 70 11.22 -8.68 -1.88
C ILE A 70 12.31 -7.98 -2.70
N ASN A 71 13.48 -7.72 -2.11
CA ASN A 71 14.61 -7.09 -2.78
C ASN A 71 15.17 -7.90 -3.96
N THR A 72 14.78 -9.18 -4.12
CA THR A 72 15.08 -9.95 -5.33
C THR A 72 14.53 -9.29 -6.60
N LEU A 73 13.46 -8.51 -6.50
CA LEU A 73 12.94 -7.70 -7.60
C LEU A 73 13.95 -6.64 -8.07
N TRP A 74 14.89 -6.23 -7.23
CA TRP A 74 15.94 -5.24 -7.52
C TRP A 74 17.31 -5.85 -7.85
N SER A 75 17.41 -7.16 -8.10
CA SER A 75 18.70 -7.78 -8.45
C SER A 75 19.38 -7.11 -9.67
N GLY A 76 20.62 -6.65 -9.49
CA GLY A 76 21.37 -5.91 -10.52
C GLY A 76 20.84 -4.50 -10.81
N PHE A 77 20.15 -3.87 -9.87
CA PHE A 77 19.71 -2.47 -9.95
C PHE A 77 20.78 -1.47 -9.43
N GLY A 78 21.56 -1.91 -8.44
CA GLY A 78 22.49 -1.10 -7.65
C GLY A 78 21.79 -0.34 -6.51
N GLY A 79 22.57 0.09 -5.54
CA GLY A 79 22.10 0.91 -4.42
C GLY A 79 21.20 0.18 -3.42
N ASP A 80 20.57 0.94 -2.54
CA ASP A 80 19.97 0.41 -1.32
C ASP A 80 18.71 -0.43 -1.57
N CYS A 81 17.96 -0.17 -2.64
CA CYS A 81 16.82 -1.03 -3.02
C CYS A 81 17.23 -2.44 -3.44
N GLU A 82 18.47 -2.65 -3.90
CA GLU A 82 19.00 -4.00 -4.15
C GLU A 82 19.50 -4.65 -2.86
N THR A 83 20.16 -3.90 -1.98
CA THR A 83 20.87 -4.47 -0.83
C THR A 83 20.01 -4.63 0.42
N ASN A 84 18.97 -3.81 0.58
CA ASN A 84 18.10 -3.80 1.75
C ASN A 84 16.79 -4.52 1.47
N ASN A 85 16.21 -5.12 2.52
CA ASN A 85 14.96 -5.85 2.44
C ASN A 85 14.19 -5.64 3.75
N ASP A 86 13.70 -4.43 3.90
CA ASP A 86 13.39 -3.85 5.20
C ASP A 86 11.93 -4.07 5.63
N GLY A 87 11.08 -4.59 4.75
CA GLY A 87 9.70 -4.96 5.05
C GLY A 87 8.71 -3.87 4.65
N ASP A 88 7.65 -3.68 5.44
CA ASP A 88 6.58 -2.72 5.18
C ASP A 88 6.02 -2.71 3.74
N PRO A 89 5.73 -3.88 3.16
CA PRO A 89 5.47 -3.96 1.74
C PRO A 89 4.05 -3.60 1.35
N VAL A 90 3.90 -3.17 0.10
CA VAL A 90 2.59 -3.06 -0.57
C VAL A 90 2.66 -3.77 -1.91
N VAL A 91 1.64 -4.53 -2.25
CA VAL A 91 1.43 -5.04 -3.61
C VAL A 91 0.04 -4.64 -4.10
N GLU A 92 -0.01 -4.09 -5.30
CA GLU A 92 -1.25 -3.78 -6.00
C GLU A 92 -1.26 -4.31 -7.44
N TYR A 93 -2.47 -4.60 -7.92
CA TYR A 93 -2.70 -4.90 -9.33
C TYR A 93 -3.32 -3.68 -10.00
N ASP A 94 -2.54 -3.04 -10.87
CA ASP A 94 -3.00 -2.00 -11.76
C ASP A 94 -3.88 -2.60 -12.86
N LYS A 95 -5.19 -2.61 -12.56
CA LYS A 95 -6.26 -3.08 -13.44
C LYS A 95 -6.40 -2.23 -14.73
N LEU A 96 -5.83 -1.03 -14.77
CA LEU A 96 -5.91 -0.14 -15.93
C LEU A 96 -4.83 -0.43 -16.96
N ALA A 97 -3.69 -1.00 -16.55
CA ALA A 97 -2.58 -1.35 -17.43
C ALA A 97 -2.23 -2.85 -17.45
N ASP A 98 -2.95 -3.67 -16.69
CA ASP A 98 -2.63 -5.08 -16.46
C ASP A 98 -1.19 -5.29 -15.97
N ARG A 99 -0.84 -4.61 -14.86
CA ARG A 99 0.49 -4.66 -14.23
C ARG A 99 0.42 -4.88 -12.73
N TRP A 100 1.47 -5.47 -12.20
CA TRP A 100 1.72 -5.57 -10.76
C TRP A 100 2.61 -4.42 -10.32
N VAL A 101 2.25 -3.78 -9.21
CA VAL A 101 3.03 -2.74 -8.55
C VAL A 101 3.40 -3.28 -7.18
N ILE A 102 4.69 -3.46 -6.93
CA ILE A 102 5.21 -3.91 -5.63
C ILE A 102 6.12 -2.83 -5.11
N ALA A 103 5.97 -2.47 -3.85
CA ALA A 103 6.84 -1.50 -3.20
C ALA A 103 7.24 -1.95 -1.80
N GLN A 104 8.41 -1.49 -1.40
CA GLN A 104 8.88 -1.52 -0.01
C GLN A 104 9.75 -0.28 0.23
N PRO A 105 9.79 0.24 1.46
CA PRO A 105 10.80 1.21 1.83
C PRO A 105 12.17 0.53 1.96
N SER A 106 13.22 1.31 1.80
CA SER A 106 14.58 0.98 2.24
C SER A 106 14.98 2.01 3.29
N PHE A 107 15.10 1.57 4.53
CA PHE A 107 15.35 2.42 5.69
C PHE A 107 16.46 1.93 6.63
N SER A 108 17.10 0.79 6.34
CA SER A 108 18.29 0.31 7.07
C SER A 108 19.53 1.17 6.84
N THR A 109 19.58 1.89 5.72
CA THR A 109 20.63 2.85 5.37
C THR A 109 20.03 4.17 4.91
N THR A 110 20.85 5.23 4.93
CA THR A 110 20.47 6.55 4.43
C THR A 110 21.16 6.86 3.09
N PRO A 111 20.52 7.58 2.15
CA PRO A 111 19.19 8.19 2.28
C PRO A 111 18.08 7.14 2.36
N TYR A 112 17.00 7.44 3.09
CA TYR A 112 15.83 6.57 3.08
C TYR A 112 15.16 6.61 1.72
N LEU A 113 14.68 5.47 1.25
CA LEU A 113 14.08 5.33 -0.08
C LEU A 113 12.69 4.70 0.00
N GLU A 114 11.87 4.98 -1.00
CA GLU A 114 10.80 4.10 -1.42
C GLU A 114 11.23 3.37 -2.69
N CYS A 115 11.27 2.04 -2.63
CA CYS A 115 11.60 1.18 -3.76
C CYS A 115 10.29 0.73 -4.42
N VAL A 116 10.06 1.11 -5.68
CA VAL A 116 8.86 0.68 -6.44
C VAL A 116 9.24 -0.15 -7.68
N ALA A 117 8.60 -1.31 -7.85
CA ALA A 117 8.75 -2.21 -8.97
C ALA A 117 7.41 -2.38 -9.69
N VAL A 118 7.39 -2.11 -11.00
CA VAL A 118 6.21 -2.27 -11.85
C VAL A 118 6.47 -3.36 -12.86
N SER A 119 5.67 -4.42 -12.88
CA SER A 119 5.88 -5.52 -13.83
C SER A 119 5.82 -5.00 -15.27
N THR A 120 6.48 -5.69 -16.20
CA THR A 120 6.44 -5.33 -17.63
C THR A 120 5.24 -5.94 -18.37
N THR A 121 4.61 -6.96 -17.77
CA THR A 121 3.43 -7.66 -18.27
C THR A 121 2.45 -8.00 -17.12
N ALA A 122 1.33 -8.66 -17.42
CA ALA A 122 0.38 -9.15 -16.42
C ALA A 122 0.89 -10.36 -15.61
N ASP A 123 2.05 -10.91 -15.98
CA ASP A 123 2.71 -12.02 -15.28
C ASP A 123 3.63 -11.47 -14.17
N PRO A 124 3.31 -11.70 -12.88
CA PRO A 124 4.13 -11.23 -11.75
C PRO A 124 5.43 -12.04 -11.57
N THR A 125 5.65 -13.10 -12.34
CA THR A 125 6.91 -13.87 -12.33
C THR A 125 7.90 -13.37 -13.39
N GLY A 126 7.48 -12.40 -14.21
CA GLY A 126 8.28 -11.81 -15.28
C GLY A 126 9.25 -10.71 -14.80
N SER A 127 9.62 -9.83 -15.73
CA SER A 127 10.50 -8.70 -15.45
C SER A 127 9.75 -7.48 -14.92
N TYR A 128 10.48 -6.59 -14.25
CA TYR A 128 9.96 -5.36 -13.65
C TYR A 128 10.79 -4.14 -14.09
N ASN A 129 10.11 -3.01 -14.32
CA ASN A 129 10.70 -1.69 -14.29
C ASN A 129 10.89 -1.29 -12.83
N ARG A 130 12.07 -0.78 -12.46
CA ARG A 130 12.50 -0.66 -11.07
C ARG A 130 12.90 0.78 -10.77
N TYR A 131 12.47 1.27 -9.62
CA TYR A 131 12.59 2.66 -9.21
C TYR A 131 13.04 2.74 -7.75
N SER A 132 13.75 3.81 -7.44
CA SER A 132 14.10 4.22 -6.08
C SER A 132 13.83 5.71 -5.96
N PHE A 133 12.95 6.08 -5.04
CA PHE A 133 12.60 7.47 -4.77
C PHE A 133 13.11 7.87 -3.39
N ASN A 134 13.70 9.05 -3.25
CA ASN A 134 14.19 9.51 -1.96
C ASN A 134 13.03 9.92 -1.06
N ASN A 135 13.09 9.51 0.20
CA ASN A 135 12.26 10.01 1.28
C ASN A 135 13.09 10.91 2.22
N THR A 136 12.45 11.97 2.72
CA THR A 136 13.13 12.94 3.60
C THR A 136 13.35 12.40 5.00
N ASP A 137 12.44 11.55 5.47
CA ASP A 137 12.39 10.97 6.82
C ASP A 137 12.11 9.46 6.73
N PHE A 138 12.14 8.77 7.87
CA PHE A 138 11.92 7.32 7.96
C PHE A 138 10.48 6.99 7.49
N PRO A 139 10.31 6.24 6.38
CA PRO A 139 9.01 6.04 5.72
C PRO A 139 8.30 4.79 6.27
N ASP A 140 7.60 4.93 7.39
CA ASP A 140 6.86 3.83 8.03
C ASP A 140 5.45 3.68 7.44
N TYR A 141 4.95 2.45 7.47
CA TYR A 141 3.54 2.13 7.22
C TYR A 141 3.02 2.58 5.85
N PRO A 142 3.75 2.38 4.74
CA PRO A 142 3.37 2.84 3.42
C PRO A 142 2.04 2.22 2.96
N LYS A 143 1.30 2.96 2.14
CA LYS A 143 0.10 2.49 1.41
C LYS A 143 0.19 3.01 0.00
N ILE A 144 -0.31 2.25 -0.98
CA ILE A 144 -0.31 2.64 -2.39
C ILE A 144 -1.72 2.45 -2.96
N GLY A 145 -2.20 3.39 -3.77
CA GLY A 145 -3.42 3.27 -4.54
C GLY A 145 -3.18 3.52 -6.02
N VAL A 146 -3.86 2.77 -6.88
CA VAL A 146 -3.81 2.97 -8.34
C VAL A 146 -4.85 4.02 -8.74
N TRP A 147 -4.38 5.10 -9.37
CA TRP A 147 -5.22 6.11 -10.00
C TRP A 147 -4.83 6.28 -11.48
N PRO A 148 -5.70 6.82 -12.36
CA PRO A 148 -5.39 6.91 -13.79
C PRO A 148 -4.09 7.67 -14.14
N ASP A 149 -3.76 8.72 -13.40
CA ASP A 149 -2.65 9.65 -13.68
C ASP A 149 -1.38 9.42 -12.84
N ALA A 150 -1.46 8.65 -11.74
CA ALA A 150 -0.33 8.32 -10.88
C ALA A 150 -0.57 7.09 -10.00
N TYR A 151 0.52 6.52 -9.48
CA TYR A 151 0.44 5.69 -8.29
C TYR A 151 0.56 6.63 -7.09
N TYR A 152 -0.46 6.67 -6.24
CA TYR A 152 -0.45 7.53 -5.06
C TYR A 152 0.00 6.72 -3.86
N ALA A 153 0.98 7.21 -3.12
CA ALA A 153 1.48 6.59 -1.92
C ALA A 153 1.38 7.51 -0.71
N THR A 154 1.26 6.91 0.46
CA THR A 154 1.22 7.63 1.73
C THR A 154 2.11 6.97 2.75
N PHE A 155 2.69 7.77 3.63
CA PHE A 155 3.63 7.31 4.65
C PHE A 155 3.36 7.97 5.99
N ASN A 156 3.72 7.27 7.07
CA ASN A 156 3.97 7.88 8.36
C ASN A 156 5.47 8.20 8.45
N PHE A 157 5.84 9.48 8.46
CA PHE A 157 7.24 9.86 8.58
C PHE A 157 7.66 10.00 10.04
N PHE A 158 8.87 9.53 10.33
CA PHE A 158 9.55 9.71 11.60
C PHE A 158 10.96 10.23 11.38
N THR A 159 11.49 11.03 12.30
CA THR A 159 12.86 11.57 12.17
C THR A 159 13.95 10.49 12.10
N SER A 160 13.63 9.27 12.56
CA SER A 160 14.43 8.04 12.43
C SER A 160 13.56 6.84 12.83
N ALA A 161 14.08 5.61 12.72
CA ALA A 161 13.38 4.38 13.13
C ALA A 161 12.87 4.38 14.59
N SER A 162 13.54 5.12 15.48
CA SER A 162 13.12 5.32 16.88
C SER A 162 12.85 6.79 17.19
N GLY A 163 12.58 7.58 16.15
CA GLY A 163 12.41 9.02 16.19
C GLY A 163 10.98 9.45 16.52
N ASN A 164 10.76 10.76 16.54
CA ASN A 164 9.42 11.31 16.70
C ASN A 164 8.68 11.28 15.36
N PHE A 165 7.35 11.14 15.41
CA PHE A 165 6.49 11.32 14.25
C PHE A 165 6.68 12.75 13.69
N SER A 166 7.11 12.84 12.44
CA SER A 166 7.36 14.10 11.72
C SER A 166 6.25 14.48 10.75
N GLY A 167 5.29 13.57 10.50
CA GLY A 167 4.04 13.88 9.84
C GLY A 167 3.59 12.80 8.85
N GLY A 168 2.37 12.94 8.34
CA GLY A 168 1.95 12.18 7.18
C GLY A 168 2.52 12.79 5.90
N GLU A 169 3.01 11.95 4.99
CA GLU A 169 3.43 12.36 3.64
C GLU A 169 2.50 11.68 2.63
N VAL A 170 2.12 12.41 1.58
CA VAL A 170 1.41 11.87 0.41
C VAL A 170 2.21 12.20 -0.84
N CYS A 171 2.52 11.19 -1.64
CA CYS A 171 3.26 11.32 -2.89
C CYS A 171 2.45 10.78 -4.07
N ALA A 172 2.61 11.41 -5.23
CA ALA A 172 2.22 10.86 -6.52
C ALA A 172 3.49 10.44 -7.27
N TYR A 173 3.51 9.22 -7.81
CA TYR A 173 4.55 8.70 -8.69
C TYR A 173 4.09 8.68 -10.14
N ASP A 174 4.96 9.07 -11.08
CA ASP A 174 4.64 9.14 -12.51
C ASP A 174 4.40 7.74 -13.10
N ARG A 175 3.15 7.29 -12.99
CA ARG A 175 2.68 5.99 -13.44
C ARG A 175 2.94 5.77 -14.93
N ALA A 176 2.75 6.78 -15.77
CA ALA A 176 2.92 6.64 -17.21
C ALA A 176 4.39 6.34 -17.57
N SER A 177 5.33 7.09 -16.97
CA SER A 177 6.76 6.83 -17.13
C SER A 177 7.17 5.48 -16.54
N MET A 178 6.61 5.11 -15.37
CA MET A 178 6.91 3.84 -14.71
C MET A 178 6.46 2.61 -15.51
N LEU A 179 5.27 2.67 -16.11
CA LEU A 179 4.76 1.64 -17.00
C LEU A 179 5.61 1.51 -18.27
N ALA A 180 6.14 2.62 -18.77
CA ALA A 180 6.96 2.68 -19.98
C ALA A 180 8.45 2.36 -19.74
N GLY A 181 8.86 2.08 -18.50
CA GLY A 181 10.26 1.84 -18.14
C GLY A 181 11.16 3.06 -18.32
N GLN A 182 10.58 4.26 -18.30
CA GLN A 182 11.31 5.52 -18.40
C GLN A 182 11.69 6.04 -17.02
N ALA A 183 12.58 7.03 -16.97
CA ALA A 183 12.83 7.77 -15.74
C ALA A 183 11.53 8.41 -15.24
N ALA A 184 11.21 8.20 -13.98
CA ALA A 184 9.99 8.68 -13.34
C ALA A 184 10.33 9.62 -12.18
N THR A 185 9.43 10.56 -11.90
CA THR A 185 9.57 11.50 -10.78
C THR A 185 8.44 11.31 -9.78
N GLN A 186 8.58 11.91 -8.60
CA GLN A 186 7.55 12.00 -7.58
C GLN A 186 7.22 13.46 -7.27
N GLN A 187 5.99 13.72 -6.84
CA GLN A 187 5.57 15.00 -6.27
C GLN A 187 4.86 14.72 -4.96
N CYS A 188 5.27 15.40 -3.87
CA CYS A 188 4.84 15.05 -2.51
C CYS A 188 4.37 16.27 -1.71
N PHE A 189 3.51 16.00 -0.73
CA PHE A 189 3.05 16.97 0.27
C PHE A 189 3.03 16.35 1.67
N ASN A 190 3.58 17.10 2.63
CA ASN A 190 3.46 16.79 4.04
C ASN A 190 2.14 17.36 4.59
N VAL A 191 1.33 16.55 5.25
CA VAL A 191 0.05 16.95 5.84
C VAL A 191 0.17 17.41 7.30
N GLY A 192 1.40 17.51 7.82
CA GLY A 192 1.70 17.87 9.20
C GLY A 192 1.61 16.70 10.16
N THR A 193 1.86 16.99 11.44
CA THR A 193 1.94 15.99 12.52
C THR A 193 0.60 15.62 13.14
N SER A 194 -0.50 16.26 12.70
CA SER A 194 -1.84 15.97 13.20
C SER A 194 -2.51 14.78 12.52
N PHE A 195 -1.94 14.27 11.43
CA PHE A 195 -2.56 13.22 10.61
C PHE A 195 -1.53 12.15 10.24
N GLY A 196 -1.85 10.89 10.54
CA GLY A 196 -1.11 9.70 10.14
C GLY A 196 -2.07 8.60 9.70
N GLY A 197 -1.52 7.50 9.18
CA GLY A 197 -2.30 6.38 8.66
C GLY A 197 -3.23 6.80 7.52
N LEU A 198 -2.75 7.69 6.66
CA LEU A 198 -3.47 8.14 5.48
C LEU A 198 -3.67 6.96 4.52
N LEU A 199 -4.79 6.98 3.80
CA LEU A 199 -5.11 6.01 2.75
C LEU A 199 -5.37 6.77 1.45
N PRO A 200 -4.53 6.58 0.41
CA PRO A 200 -4.84 7.08 -0.92
C PRO A 200 -5.95 6.21 -1.54
N ALA A 201 -6.78 6.83 -2.39
CA ALA A 201 -7.83 6.09 -3.07
C ALA A 201 -7.24 5.12 -4.08
N ASP A 202 -7.74 3.88 -4.05
CA ASP A 202 -7.42 2.83 -5.01
C ASP A 202 -8.63 2.52 -5.89
N LEU A 203 -8.43 2.54 -7.22
CA LEU A 203 -9.51 2.36 -8.18
C LEU A 203 -10.03 0.92 -8.22
N ASP A 204 -11.34 0.79 -8.03
CA ASP A 204 -12.09 -0.44 -8.09
C ASP A 204 -13.09 -0.49 -9.24
N GLY A 205 -12.95 -1.54 -10.05
CA GLY A 205 -13.74 -1.77 -11.25
C GLY A 205 -13.14 -1.14 -12.50
N GLY A 206 -13.79 -1.39 -13.65
CA GLY A 206 -13.29 -0.95 -14.96
C GLY A 206 -13.70 0.47 -15.36
N ARG A 207 -14.59 1.13 -14.59
CA ARG A 207 -15.03 2.49 -14.90
C ARG A 207 -14.09 3.49 -14.24
N GLN A 208 -13.35 4.23 -15.06
CA GLN A 208 -12.43 5.26 -14.58
C GLN A 208 -13.20 6.41 -13.87
N PRO A 209 -12.54 7.10 -12.92
CA PRO A 209 -13.00 8.40 -12.44
C PRO A 209 -13.20 9.39 -13.61
N PRO A 210 -14.03 10.44 -13.45
CA PRO A 210 -14.10 11.53 -14.42
C PRO A 210 -12.71 12.10 -14.76
N ALA A 211 -12.54 12.58 -15.99
CA ALA A 211 -11.27 13.17 -16.40
C ALA A 211 -10.91 14.38 -15.52
N GLY A 212 -9.68 14.40 -15.00
CA GLY A 212 -9.21 15.44 -14.09
C GLY A 212 -9.65 15.26 -12.63
N SER A 213 -10.32 14.15 -12.28
CA SER A 213 -10.61 13.87 -10.87
C SER A 213 -9.32 13.71 -10.05
N PRO A 214 -9.20 14.42 -8.91
CA PRO A 214 -8.07 14.24 -8.02
C PRO A 214 -8.09 12.83 -7.40
N ASN A 215 -6.93 12.35 -6.95
CA ASN A 215 -6.91 11.25 -6.00
C ASN A 215 -7.44 11.73 -4.66
N TYR A 216 -8.24 10.90 -4.01
CA TYR A 216 -8.82 11.19 -2.71
C TYR A 216 -7.99 10.51 -1.64
N VAL A 217 -7.58 11.28 -0.62
CA VAL A 217 -6.81 10.74 0.51
C VAL A 217 -7.63 10.92 1.78
N VAL A 218 -7.70 9.89 2.61
CA VAL A 218 -8.48 9.92 3.86
C VAL A 218 -7.62 9.45 5.04
N SER A 219 -7.79 10.10 6.19
CA SER A 219 -7.33 9.61 7.49
C SER A 219 -8.43 9.79 8.54
N LEU A 220 -8.20 9.28 9.75
CA LEU A 220 -8.96 9.78 10.90
C LEU A 220 -8.75 11.30 11.04
N GLY A 221 -9.78 11.99 11.50
CA GLY A 221 -9.70 13.42 11.79
C GLY A 221 -8.81 13.71 12.99
N ALA A 222 -8.37 14.96 13.12
CA ALA A 222 -7.57 15.41 14.27
C ALA A 222 -8.35 15.45 15.60
N VAL A 223 -9.67 15.20 15.53
CA VAL A 223 -10.60 15.14 16.66
C VAL A 223 -11.51 13.93 16.46
N ASP A 224 -11.88 13.27 17.54
CA ASP A 224 -12.78 12.12 17.54
C ASP A 224 -14.11 12.40 16.84
N GLY A 225 -14.66 11.37 16.19
CA GLY A 225 -15.91 11.49 15.42
C GLY A 225 -15.74 12.24 14.11
N GLN A 226 -14.52 12.27 13.55
CA GLN A 226 -14.25 12.86 12.24
C GLN A 226 -13.34 11.99 11.38
N LEU A 227 -13.50 12.11 10.07
CA LEU A 227 -12.47 11.80 9.08
C LEU A 227 -11.90 13.10 8.54
N ALA A 228 -10.63 13.09 8.16
CA ALA A 228 -10.00 14.14 7.36
C ALA A 228 -9.81 13.64 5.94
N PHE A 229 -10.07 14.52 4.97
CA PHE A 229 -10.06 14.18 3.55
C PHE A 229 -9.33 15.26 2.74
N TRP A 230 -8.52 14.82 1.78
CA TRP A 230 -7.80 15.67 0.84
C TRP A 230 -8.07 15.26 -0.61
N GLN A 231 -7.89 16.23 -1.49
CA GLN A 231 -7.92 16.06 -2.94
C GLN A 231 -6.52 16.35 -3.48
N PHE A 232 -5.84 15.33 -3.98
CA PHE A 232 -4.53 15.45 -4.60
C PHE A 232 -4.66 15.45 -6.12
N HIS A 233 -4.42 16.61 -6.73
CA HIS A 233 -4.25 16.75 -8.17
C HIS A 233 -2.77 16.88 -8.53
N VAL A 234 -2.23 15.96 -9.32
CA VAL A 234 -0.85 16.03 -9.83
C VAL A 234 -0.84 16.60 -11.25
N ASP A 235 0.08 17.53 -11.52
CA ASP A 235 0.37 18.04 -12.87
C ASP A 235 1.82 17.69 -13.24
N TRP A 236 1.96 16.70 -14.11
CA TRP A 236 3.27 16.25 -14.62
C TRP A 236 3.88 17.21 -15.66
N THR A 237 3.06 18.06 -16.28
CA THR A 237 3.54 19.04 -17.28
C THR A 237 4.07 20.29 -16.60
N THR A 238 3.35 20.78 -15.60
CA THR A 238 3.71 21.97 -14.82
C THR A 238 3.65 21.62 -13.32
N PRO A 239 4.73 21.11 -12.72
CA PRO A 239 4.73 20.68 -11.32
C PRO A 239 4.28 21.74 -10.31
N ALA A 240 4.45 23.03 -10.62
CA ALA A 240 3.96 24.12 -9.78
C ALA A 240 2.43 24.22 -9.69
N ASN A 241 1.67 23.55 -10.58
CA ASN A 241 0.21 23.47 -10.55
C ASN A 241 -0.30 22.27 -9.75
N THR A 242 0.58 21.39 -9.29
CA THR A 242 0.22 20.26 -8.43
C THR A 242 -0.32 20.80 -7.11
N THR A 243 -1.44 20.24 -6.63
CA THR A 243 -2.11 20.69 -5.41
C THR A 243 -2.55 19.53 -4.54
N LEU A 244 -2.47 19.74 -3.23
CA LEU A 244 -3.18 18.96 -2.23
C LEU A 244 -4.15 19.89 -1.50
N THR A 245 -5.44 19.76 -1.80
CA THR A 245 -6.48 20.60 -1.19
C THR A 245 -7.12 19.87 -0.01
N GLY A 246 -7.16 20.52 1.16
CA GLY A 246 -7.72 19.97 2.39
C GLY A 246 -6.92 20.38 3.64
N PRO A 247 -7.16 19.74 4.79
CA PRO A 247 -8.19 18.72 5.01
C PRO A 247 -9.59 19.35 5.01
N THR A 248 -10.54 18.67 4.37
CA THR A 248 -11.97 18.81 4.69
C THR A 248 -12.33 17.76 5.72
N THR A 249 -13.11 18.14 6.73
CA THR A 249 -13.57 17.19 7.75
C THR A 249 -14.93 16.61 7.38
N LEU A 250 -15.09 15.31 7.61
CA LEU A 250 -16.35 14.59 7.50
C LEU A 250 -16.75 14.10 8.89
N THR A 251 -17.93 14.48 9.37
CA THR A 251 -18.42 14.00 10.67
C THR A 251 -18.79 12.52 10.58
N THR A 252 -18.33 11.75 11.56
CA THR A 252 -18.71 10.35 11.77
C THR A 252 -19.40 10.19 13.12
N ALA A 253 -20.05 9.04 13.33
CA ALA A 253 -20.48 8.69 14.67
C ALA A 253 -19.24 8.53 15.57
N ALA A 254 -19.36 8.94 16.84
CA ALA A 254 -18.31 8.69 17.82
C ALA A 254 -18.05 7.19 17.97
N PHE A 255 -16.78 6.84 18.10
CA PHE A 255 -16.32 5.48 18.37
C PHE A 255 -15.31 5.52 19.52
N THR A 256 -15.07 4.38 20.14
CA THR A 256 -14.09 4.23 21.22
C THR A 256 -13.00 3.31 20.71
N LEU A 257 -11.73 3.62 20.98
CA LEU A 257 -10.67 2.72 20.61
C LEU A 257 -10.84 1.38 21.36
N PRO A 258 -10.65 0.24 20.67
CA PRO A 258 -10.49 -1.03 21.36
C PRO A 258 -9.44 -0.93 22.48
N CYS A 259 -9.53 -1.82 23.47
CA CYS A 259 -8.66 -1.81 24.66
C CYS A 259 -8.91 -0.66 25.65
N ASN A 260 -10.17 -0.33 25.96
CA ASN A 260 -10.52 0.75 26.91
C ASN A 260 -10.00 2.12 26.50
N ASP A 261 -10.16 2.45 25.21
CA ASP A 261 -9.80 3.74 24.63
C ASP A 261 -8.29 4.05 24.57
N THR A 262 -7.45 3.03 24.76
CA THR A 262 -5.98 3.18 24.66
C THR A 262 -5.40 2.62 23.37
N GLY A 263 -6.17 1.83 22.61
CA GLY A 263 -5.61 0.98 21.56
C GLY A 263 -4.59 -0.02 22.10
N GLY A 264 -3.72 -0.51 21.21
CA GLY A 264 -2.59 -1.36 21.58
C GLY A 264 -2.91 -2.86 21.64
N THR A 265 -2.00 -3.60 22.27
CA THR A 265 -1.96 -5.07 22.30
C THR A 265 -2.85 -5.66 23.40
N CYS A 266 -4.13 -5.90 23.09
CA CYS A 266 -5.08 -6.48 24.04
C CYS A 266 -5.99 -7.59 23.50
N VAL A 267 -6.02 -7.82 22.18
CA VAL A 267 -6.95 -8.77 21.58
C VAL A 267 -6.45 -10.20 21.77
N ALA A 268 -7.26 -11.05 22.40
CA ALA A 268 -6.90 -12.44 22.66
C ALA A 268 -6.95 -13.30 21.39
N GLN A 269 -6.04 -14.26 21.29
CA GLN A 269 -6.00 -15.25 20.23
C GLN A 269 -6.25 -16.64 20.80
N SER A 270 -6.93 -17.50 20.05
CA SER A 270 -7.12 -18.89 20.47
C SER A 270 -5.78 -19.65 20.46
N GLY A 271 -5.54 -20.48 21.48
CA GLY A 271 -4.38 -21.37 21.51
C GLY A 271 -3.03 -20.71 21.85
N THR A 272 -3.00 -19.43 22.21
CA THR A 272 -1.77 -18.72 22.62
C THR A 272 -2.05 -17.64 23.66
N THR A 273 -1.03 -17.25 24.44
CA THR A 273 -1.08 -16.09 25.33
C THR A 273 -0.67 -14.79 24.63
N GLN A 274 -0.12 -14.88 23.41
CA GLN A 274 0.20 -13.72 22.59
C GLN A 274 -1.09 -12.99 22.21
N ARG A 275 -1.13 -11.68 22.45
CA ARG A 275 -2.26 -10.83 22.07
C ARG A 275 -1.95 -10.09 20.77
N LEU A 276 -2.99 -9.69 20.05
CA LEU A 276 -2.90 -8.83 18.86
C LEU A 276 -3.02 -7.37 19.25
N ASP A 277 -2.24 -6.55 18.55
CA ASP A 277 -2.46 -5.11 18.52
C ASP A 277 -3.70 -4.78 17.70
N THR A 278 -4.43 -3.76 18.15
CA THR A 278 -5.69 -3.36 17.53
C THR A 278 -5.50 -2.38 16.39
N LEU A 279 -4.41 -1.60 16.41
CA LEU A 279 -4.19 -0.47 15.50
C LEU A 279 -5.47 0.38 15.28
N GLY A 280 -6.28 0.53 16.33
CA GLY A 280 -7.57 1.23 16.23
C GLY A 280 -7.44 2.74 16.03
N ASP A 281 -6.24 3.28 16.22
CA ASP A 281 -5.87 4.69 16.14
C ASP A 281 -5.67 5.20 14.71
N ARG A 282 -5.91 4.35 13.70
CA ARG A 282 -5.74 4.66 12.28
C ARG A 282 -6.73 3.89 11.42
N LEU A 283 -6.87 4.31 10.16
CA LEU A 283 -7.65 3.56 9.18
C LEU A 283 -6.84 2.35 8.70
N MET A 284 -7.54 1.23 8.50
CA MET A 284 -6.94 0.02 7.93
C MET A 284 -7.11 0.00 6.42
N TYR A 285 -6.05 -0.43 5.73
CA TYR A 285 -5.99 -0.49 4.27
C TYR A 285 -7.13 -1.36 3.70
N ARG A 286 -7.87 -0.93 2.67
CA ARG A 286 -7.65 0.18 1.72
C ARG A 286 -8.85 1.11 1.56
N LEU A 287 -8.61 2.31 1.02
CA LEU A 287 -9.67 3.22 0.57
C LEU A 287 -10.07 2.87 -0.88
N ALA A 288 -11.07 2.01 -1.04
CA ALA A 288 -11.56 1.64 -2.37
C ALA A 288 -12.46 2.74 -2.96
N TYR A 289 -12.15 3.18 -4.19
CA TYR A 289 -12.98 4.10 -4.97
C TYR A 289 -13.67 3.36 -6.11
N ARG A 290 -14.98 3.56 -6.27
CA ARG A 290 -15.75 2.99 -7.38
C ARG A 290 -16.70 4.02 -7.98
N ASN A 291 -16.64 4.16 -9.31
CA ASN A 291 -17.54 5.02 -10.07
C ASN A 291 -18.77 4.22 -10.55
N PHE A 292 -19.98 4.62 -10.14
CA PHE A 292 -21.23 3.95 -10.52
C PHE A 292 -21.97 4.63 -11.67
N SER A 293 -21.44 5.72 -12.23
CA SER A 293 -21.98 6.56 -13.32
C SER A 293 -23.28 7.30 -13.06
N ASP A 294 -24.08 6.86 -12.11
CA ASP A 294 -25.25 7.56 -11.58
C ASP A 294 -24.94 8.29 -10.26
N HIS A 295 -23.75 8.07 -9.68
CA HIS A 295 -23.15 8.79 -8.55
C HIS A 295 -21.65 8.48 -8.45
#